data_AF-A0A3N5SXN4-F1
#
_entry.id   AF-A0A3N5SXN4-F1
#
_cell.length_a   1.000
_cell.length_b   1.000
_cell.length_c   1.000
_cell.angle_alpha   90.00
_cell.angle_beta   90.00
_cell.angle_gamma   90.00
#
_symmetry.space_group_name_H-M   'P 1'
#
loop_
_entity.id
_entity.type
_entity.pdbx_description
1 polymer ?
#
loop_
_entity_poly.entity_id
_entity_poly.type
_entity_poly.pdbx_seq_one_letter_code
_entity_poly.pdbx_strand_id
1 'polypeptide(L)'
;MQRTEPVSTEIELAAAADVIELTRPPKGLWRETLERLVRQPSAIVGLVILGTLLFIAIFAPLLATHNPLAVLLDVPEEGAAKRDKPCIHLFGCPSSGDTLVNANTDSSITAAILNSTNSMMAAAAGNTLLIWDANNGKSLMTFDHENPITAVDWSPNDQKLLTAAGDEIYVWEVNRR
;
A
#
# COMPACT_ATOMS: atom_id res chain seq x y z
N MET A 1 -71.78 21.46 77.71
CA MET A 1 -71.90 21.23 76.26
C MET A 1 -70.49 20.98 75.73
N GLN A 2 -70.07 19.72 75.60
CA GLN A 2 -68.79 19.39 74.97
C GLN A 2 -69.00 19.25 73.47
N ARG A 3 -68.29 20.09 72.71
CA ARG A 3 -68.23 20.07 71.25
C ARG A 3 -67.35 18.89 70.83
N THR A 4 -67.94 17.89 70.21
CA THR A 4 -67.24 16.82 69.50
C THR A 4 -66.71 17.38 68.17
N GLU A 5 -65.40 17.44 67.98
CA GLU A 5 -64.79 17.77 66.69
C GLU A 5 -64.58 16.49 65.84
N PRO A 6 -64.68 16.57 64.49
CA PRO A 6 -64.73 15.41 63.61
C PRO A 6 -63.32 14.88 63.28
N VAL A 7 -62.73 14.07 64.17
CA VAL A 7 -61.39 13.46 63.98
C VAL A 7 -61.39 12.30 62.96
N SER A 8 -62.55 11.80 62.54
CA SER A 8 -62.63 10.58 61.71
C SER A 8 -62.31 10.78 60.22
N THR A 9 -62.46 11.99 59.68
CA THR A 9 -62.36 12.22 58.22
C THR A 9 -60.92 12.31 57.70
N GLU A 10 -59.98 12.86 58.47
CA GLU A 10 -58.58 12.98 58.05
C GLU A 10 -57.85 11.64 58.01
N ILE A 11 -58.16 10.74 58.96
CA ILE A 11 -57.54 9.41 59.04
C ILE A 11 -58.00 8.53 57.87
N GLU A 12 -59.28 8.63 57.48
CA GLU A 12 -59.84 7.87 56.37
C GLU A 12 -59.31 8.37 55.01
N LEU A 13 -59.07 9.68 54.87
CA LEU A 13 -58.48 10.27 53.68
C LEU A 13 -56.99 9.92 53.54
N ALA A 14 -56.24 9.90 54.64
CA ALA A 14 -54.84 9.47 54.66
C ALA A 14 -54.71 7.96 54.35
N ALA A 15 -55.57 7.13 54.94
CA ALA A 15 -55.60 5.70 54.64
C ALA A 15 -56.00 5.41 53.19
N ALA A 16 -56.94 6.17 52.63
CA ALA A 16 -57.31 6.05 51.22
C ALA A 16 -56.17 6.48 50.28
N ALA A 17 -55.41 7.53 50.63
CA ALA A 17 -54.25 7.96 49.85
C ALA A 17 -53.13 6.90 49.84
N ASP A 18 -52.84 6.28 50.99
CA ASP A 18 -51.83 5.21 51.10
C ASP A 18 -52.22 3.97 50.27
N VAL A 19 -53.52 3.62 50.24
CA VAL A 19 -54.02 2.50 49.41
C VAL A 19 -53.94 2.81 47.91
N ILE A 20 -54.14 4.08 47.52
CA ILE A 20 -54.00 4.50 46.11
C ILE A 20 -52.54 4.49 45.66
N GLU A 21 -51.58 4.75 46.55
CA GLU A 21 -50.15 4.70 46.24
C GLU A 21 -49.63 3.26 46.06
N LEU A 22 -50.13 2.33 46.87
CA LEU A 22 -49.83 0.89 46.79
C LEU A 22 -50.45 0.15 45.60
N THR A 23 -51.41 0.75 44.89
CA THR A 23 -52.11 0.12 43.75
C THR A 23 -51.61 0.55 42.38
N ARG A 24 -50.62 1.46 42.31
CA ARG A 24 -49.99 1.83 41.03
C ARG A 24 -49.05 0.71 40.58
N PRO A 25 -49.21 0.17 39.35
CA PRO A 25 -48.27 -0.83 38.84
C PRO A 25 -46.86 -0.21 38.82
N PRO A 26 -45.82 -0.93 39.29
CA PRO A 26 -44.46 -0.41 39.29
C PRO A 26 -44.07 -0.04 37.85
N LYS A 27 -43.70 1.23 37.63
CA LYS A 27 -43.19 1.65 36.34
C LYS A 27 -41.86 0.91 36.10
N GLY A 28 -41.69 0.33 34.92
CA GLY A 28 -40.44 -0.32 34.56
C GLY A 28 -39.28 0.67 34.63
N LEU A 29 -38.14 0.25 35.18
CA LEU A 29 -36.92 1.06 35.33
C LEU A 29 -36.56 1.82 34.05
N TRP A 30 -36.67 1.17 32.89
CA TRP A 30 -36.44 1.78 31.58
C TRP A 30 -37.38 2.93 31.23
N ARG A 31 -38.66 2.84 31.62
CA ARG A 31 -39.63 3.93 31.42
C ARG A 31 -39.30 5.12 32.31
N GLU A 32 -38.90 4.88 33.55
CA GLU A 32 -38.48 5.96 34.45
C GLU A 32 -37.20 6.64 33.99
N THR A 33 -36.23 5.87 33.50
CA THR A 33 -34.99 6.42 32.93
C THR A 33 -35.30 7.28 31.69
N LEU A 34 -36.20 6.82 30.81
CA LEU A 34 -36.64 7.59 29.64
C LEU A 34 -37.38 8.87 30.04
N GLU A 35 -38.28 8.78 31.03
CA GLU A 35 -39.05 9.92 31.52
C GLU A 35 -38.14 10.99 32.13
N ARG A 36 -37.07 10.58 32.84
CA ARG A 36 -36.04 11.50 33.36
C ARG A 36 -35.17 12.09 32.26
N LEU A 37 -34.79 11.29 31.25
CA LEU A 37 -33.96 11.73 30.13
C LEU A 37 -34.67 12.78 29.26
N VAL A 38 -35.96 12.59 28.99
CA VAL A 38 -36.76 13.52 28.17
C VAL A 38 -37.10 14.81 28.94
N ARG A 39 -37.05 14.81 30.26
CA ARG A 39 -37.38 16.01 31.07
C ARG A 39 -36.24 17.03 31.15
N GLN A 40 -35.01 16.62 30.88
CA GLN A 40 -33.84 17.50 30.96
C GLN A 40 -33.55 18.16 29.59
N PRO A 41 -33.53 19.50 29.50
CA PRO A 41 -33.32 20.19 28.23
C PRO A 41 -31.95 19.89 27.60
N SER A 42 -30.91 19.67 28.41
CA SER A 42 -29.57 19.28 27.95
C SER A 42 -29.52 17.88 27.34
N ALA A 43 -30.27 16.93 27.90
CA ALA A 43 -30.34 15.56 27.39
C ALA A 43 -31.08 15.48 26.05
N ILE A 44 -32.10 16.31 25.84
CA ILE A 44 -32.80 16.43 24.55
C ILE A 44 -31.83 16.89 23.45
N VAL A 45 -31.00 17.91 23.72
CA VAL A 45 -30.02 18.40 22.74
C VAL A 45 -29.05 17.29 22.33
N GLY A 46 -28.56 16.50 23.29
CA GLY A 46 -27.71 15.34 23.00
C GLY A 46 -28.40 14.28 22.14
N LEU A 47 -29.67 13.98 22.44
CA LEU A 47 -30.45 12.99 21.67
C LEU A 47 -30.74 13.48 20.24
N VAL A 48 -30.96 14.78 20.05
CA VAL A 48 -31.10 15.39 18.71
C VAL A 48 -29.80 15.27 17.92
N ILE A 49 -28.65 15.60 18.51
CA ILE A 49 -27.34 15.48 17.83
C ILE A 49 -27.03 14.03 17.46
N LEU A 50 -27.26 13.08 18.38
CA LEU A 50 -27.06 11.67 18.08
C LEU A 50 -28.01 11.19 16.97
N GLY A 51 -29.28 11.64 17.01
CA GLY A 51 -30.26 11.32 15.98
C GLY A 51 -29.89 11.86 14.60
N THR A 52 -29.40 13.10 14.50
CA THR A 52 -28.96 13.67 13.23
C THR A 52 -27.73 12.96 12.68
N LEU A 53 -26.76 12.60 13.53
CA LEU A 53 -25.60 11.82 13.11
C LEU A 53 -25.99 10.42 12.59
N LEU A 54 -26.91 9.74 13.29
CA LEU A 54 -27.42 8.43 12.87
C LEU A 54 -28.19 8.51 11.54
N PHE A 55 -29.00 9.55 11.37
CA PHE A 55 -29.72 9.80 10.13
C PHE A 55 -28.75 10.02 8.97
N ILE A 56 -27.74 10.88 9.15
CA ILE A 56 -26.70 11.11 8.13
C ILE A 56 -25.97 9.80 7.80
N ALA A 57 -25.66 8.96 8.79
CA ALA A 57 -24.97 7.69 8.56
C ALA A 57 -25.83 6.68 7.77
N ILE A 58 -27.11 6.51 8.13
CA ILE A 58 -28.02 5.58 7.44
C ILE A 58 -28.29 6.04 6.01
N PHE A 59 -28.48 7.34 5.81
CA PHE A 59 -28.75 7.93 4.50
C PHE A 59 -27.48 8.37 3.77
N ALA A 60 -26.28 8.08 4.31
CA ALA A 60 -25.01 8.42 3.68
C ALA A 60 -24.92 7.93 2.23
N PRO A 61 -25.36 6.71 1.87
CA PRO A 61 -25.34 6.25 0.48
C PRO A 61 -26.29 7.00 -0.47
N LEU A 62 -27.36 7.61 0.07
CA LEU A 62 -28.31 8.41 -0.71
C LEU A 62 -27.85 9.87 -0.84
N LEU A 63 -27.20 10.41 0.19
CA LEU A 63 -26.68 11.77 0.24
C LEU A 63 -25.34 11.91 -0.50
N ALA A 64 -24.48 10.89 -0.42
CA ALA A 64 -23.24 10.81 -1.16
C ALA A 64 -23.48 10.09 -2.50
N THR A 65 -23.96 10.85 -3.48
CA THR A 65 -24.20 10.37 -4.86
C THR A 65 -22.95 9.87 -5.57
N HIS A 66 -21.76 10.17 -5.04
CA HIS A 66 -20.47 9.79 -5.61
C HIS A 66 -19.69 8.93 -4.62
N ASN A 67 -19.21 7.78 -5.09
CA ASN A 67 -18.31 6.95 -4.31
C ASN A 67 -16.96 7.69 -4.18
N PRO A 68 -16.44 7.94 -2.95
CA PRO A 68 -15.17 8.64 -2.76
C PRO A 68 -13.97 7.91 -3.38
N LEU A 69 -14.14 6.65 -3.79
CA LEU A 69 -13.15 5.86 -4.53
C LEU A 69 -13.30 5.95 -6.05
N ALA A 70 -14.42 6.47 -6.57
CA ALA A 70 -14.68 6.58 -8.01
C ALA A 70 -14.08 7.83 -8.67
N VAL A 71 -13.50 8.76 -7.89
CA VAL A 71 -13.14 10.10 -8.38
C VAL A 71 -11.70 10.21 -8.92
N LEU A 72 -11.00 9.10 -9.17
CA LEU A 72 -9.67 9.18 -9.79
C LEU A 72 -9.54 8.27 -11.00
N LEU A 73 -10.31 8.58 -12.05
CA LEU A 73 -9.85 8.71 -13.44
C LEU A 73 -11.07 8.62 -14.37
N ASP A 74 -11.09 9.45 -15.39
CA ASP A 74 -12.03 9.44 -16.52
C ASP A 74 -11.84 8.20 -17.43
N VAL A 75 -11.59 7.04 -16.81
CA VAL A 75 -11.29 5.78 -17.49
C VAL A 75 -12.39 4.79 -17.10
N PRO A 76 -13.21 4.33 -18.07
CA PRO A 76 -14.22 3.31 -17.80
C PRO A 76 -13.54 2.08 -17.17
N GLU A 77 -14.21 1.48 -16.18
CA GLU A 77 -13.70 0.40 -15.32
C GLU A 77 -13.21 -0.87 -16.05
N GLU A 78 -13.25 -0.91 -17.39
CA GLU A 78 -12.77 -2.04 -18.20
C GLU A 78 -11.25 -2.05 -18.46
N GLY A 79 -10.46 -1.10 -17.90
CA GLY A 79 -9.02 -1.04 -18.20
C GLY A 79 -8.09 -0.47 -17.12
N ALA A 80 -8.58 -0.15 -15.93
CA ALA A 80 -7.74 0.49 -14.91
C ALA A 80 -6.85 -0.54 -14.18
N ALA A 81 -5.75 -0.92 -14.81
CA ALA A 81 -4.70 -1.72 -14.19
C ALA A 81 -4.16 -1.02 -12.94
N LYS A 82 -3.95 -1.79 -11.87
CA LYS A 82 -3.29 -1.35 -10.63
C LYS A 82 -1.98 -0.64 -11.00
N ARG A 83 -1.85 0.66 -10.68
CA ARG A 83 -0.58 1.38 -10.89
C ARG A 83 0.53 0.68 -10.12
N ASP A 84 1.57 0.28 -10.83
CA ASP A 84 2.80 -0.19 -10.21
C ASP A 84 3.43 0.90 -9.35
N LYS A 85 4.17 0.48 -8.32
CA LYS A 85 4.88 1.40 -7.44
C LYS A 85 5.85 2.25 -8.29
N PRO A 86 5.97 3.57 -8.06
CA PRO A 86 6.91 4.39 -8.79
C PRO A 86 8.33 3.89 -8.51
N CYS A 87 9.01 3.47 -9.55
CA CYS A 87 10.41 3.12 -9.50
C CYS A 87 11.22 4.42 -9.48
N ILE A 88 11.81 4.74 -8.32
CA ILE A 88 12.71 5.88 -8.16
C ILE A 88 14.08 5.27 -7.89
N HIS A 89 14.76 4.86 -8.97
CA HIS A 89 16.10 4.31 -8.87
C HIS A 89 17.07 5.25 -9.59
N LEU A 90 18.24 5.49 -8.98
CA LEU A 90 19.29 6.37 -9.51
C LEU A 90 19.79 5.94 -10.90
N PHE A 91 19.59 4.65 -11.24
CA PHE A 91 20.03 4.03 -12.49
C PHE A 91 18.88 3.76 -13.48
N GLY A 92 17.72 4.38 -13.27
CA GLY A 92 16.55 4.20 -14.13
C GLY A 92 15.72 2.96 -13.79
N CYS A 93 14.55 2.86 -14.42
CA CYS A 93 13.65 1.73 -14.25
C CYS A 93 13.65 0.86 -15.50
N PRO A 94 13.78 -0.47 -15.37
CA PRO A 94 13.46 -1.35 -16.49
C PRO A 94 11.97 -1.15 -16.82
N SER A 95 11.69 -0.59 -18.00
CA SER A 95 10.32 -0.26 -18.44
C SER A 95 9.50 -1.51 -18.79
N SER A 96 10.19 -2.61 -19.00
CA SER A 96 9.64 -3.96 -19.06
C SER A 96 10.74 -4.87 -18.52
N GLY A 97 10.38 -5.98 -17.88
CA GLY A 97 11.34 -7.02 -17.50
C GLY A 97 11.92 -7.75 -18.73
N ASP A 98 11.93 -7.11 -19.90
CA ASP A 98 12.33 -7.71 -21.15
C ASP A 98 13.85 -7.66 -21.28
N THR A 99 14.39 -8.73 -21.84
CA THR A 99 15.81 -8.82 -22.18
C THR A 99 16.10 -7.81 -23.30
N LEU A 100 16.93 -6.79 -23.02
CA LEU A 100 17.32 -5.78 -24.03
C LEU A 100 18.16 -6.40 -25.15
N VAL A 101 19.16 -7.20 -24.78
CA VAL A 101 20.06 -7.90 -25.69
C VAL A 101 20.38 -9.27 -25.12
N ASN A 102 20.37 -10.30 -25.97
CA ASN A 102 20.82 -11.65 -25.64
C ASN A 102 21.99 -12.03 -26.57
N ALA A 103 23.12 -12.42 -25.99
CA ALA A 103 24.28 -12.91 -26.71
C ALA A 103 24.61 -14.32 -26.21
N ASN A 104 24.59 -15.29 -27.13
CA ASN A 104 24.89 -16.68 -26.80
C ASN A 104 26.39 -16.95 -26.90
N THR A 105 26.88 -17.84 -26.03
CA THR A 105 28.25 -18.35 -26.04
C THR A 105 28.23 -19.86 -26.12
N ASP A 106 29.25 -20.44 -26.76
CA ASP A 106 29.35 -21.90 -26.94
C ASP A 106 29.85 -22.63 -25.68
N SER A 107 30.30 -21.89 -24.68
CA SER A 107 30.80 -22.42 -23.40
C SER A 107 30.25 -21.65 -22.20
N SER A 108 30.45 -22.21 -21.01
CA SER A 108 30.06 -21.58 -19.74
C SER A 108 30.74 -20.23 -19.57
N ILE A 109 29.95 -19.22 -19.18
CA ILE A 109 30.44 -17.89 -18.87
C ILE A 109 30.95 -17.88 -17.43
N THR A 110 32.19 -17.46 -17.22
CA THR A 110 32.82 -17.34 -15.90
C THR A 110 32.76 -15.91 -15.37
N ALA A 111 32.81 -14.92 -16.26
CA ALA A 111 32.70 -13.51 -15.95
C ALA A 111 32.04 -12.76 -17.11
N ALA A 112 31.23 -11.74 -16.80
CA ALA A 112 30.66 -10.82 -17.78
C ALA A 112 30.62 -9.41 -17.22
N ILE A 113 30.93 -8.42 -18.05
CA ILE A 113 31.04 -7.01 -17.64
C ILE A 113 30.60 -6.07 -18.77
N LEU A 114 29.90 -5.00 -18.38
CA LEU A 114 29.60 -3.85 -19.23
C LEU A 114 30.69 -2.80 -19.08
N ASN A 115 31.04 -2.13 -20.18
CA ASN A 115 31.94 -0.98 -20.12
C ASN A 115 31.26 0.23 -19.46
N SER A 116 32.03 1.27 -19.14
CA SER A 116 31.52 2.42 -18.37
C SER A 116 30.42 3.20 -19.10
N THR A 117 30.44 3.20 -20.45
CA THR A 117 29.41 3.83 -21.28
C THR A 117 28.21 2.93 -21.60
N ASN A 118 28.15 1.69 -21.10
CA ASN A 118 27.12 0.69 -21.44
C ASN A 118 26.97 0.45 -22.96
N SER A 119 28.01 0.69 -23.74
CA SER A 119 28.02 0.53 -25.20
C SER A 119 28.61 -0.81 -25.65
N MET A 120 29.34 -1.48 -24.76
CA MET A 120 29.99 -2.77 -25.03
C MET A 120 29.84 -3.72 -23.86
N MET A 121 29.62 -4.99 -24.19
CA MET A 121 29.63 -6.11 -23.25
C MET A 121 30.85 -6.97 -23.53
N ALA A 122 31.56 -7.38 -22.49
CA ALA A 122 32.59 -8.41 -22.57
C ALA A 122 32.17 -9.60 -21.71
N ALA A 123 32.41 -10.82 -22.19
CA ALA A 123 32.23 -12.03 -21.41
C ALA A 123 33.37 -13.01 -21.65
N ALA A 124 33.84 -13.61 -20.56
CA ALA A 124 34.75 -14.74 -20.55
C ALA A 124 33.95 -16.04 -20.65
N ALA A 125 34.12 -16.76 -21.74
CA ALA A 125 33.50 -18.06 -21.98
C ALA A 125 34.60 -19.11 -22.13
N GLY A 126 34.85 -19.86 -21.07
CA GLY A 126 35.96 -20.82 -21.01
C GLY A 126 37.30 -20.13 -21.26
N ASN A 127 37.92 -20.44 -22.40
CA ASN A 127 39.22 -19.91 -22.82
C ASN A 127 39.10 -18.70 -23.76
N THR A 128 37.89 -18.27 -24.08
CA THR A 128 37.66 -17.25 -25.09
C THR A 128 37.01 -16.02 -24.45
N LEU A 129 37.57 -14.86 -24.72
CA LEU A 129 37.00 -13.56 -24.41
C LEU A 129 36.19 -13.09 -25.61
N LEU A 130 34.90 -12.87 -25.41
CA LEU A 130 34.01 -12.35 -26.44
C LEU A 130 33.57 -10.94 -26.08
N ILE A 131 33.52 -10.06 -27.09
CA ILE A 131 33.07 -8.68 -26.95
C ILE A 131 31.94 -8.43 -27.93
N TRP A 132 30.86 -7.82 -27.46
CA TRP A 132 29.68 -7.46 -28.25
C TRP A 132 29.31 -6.00 -28.07
N ASP A 133 28.59 -5.46 -29.05
CA ASP A 133 27.89 -4.18 -28.92
C ASP A 133 26.64 -4.37 -28.04
N ALA A 134 26.55 -3.58 -26.97
CA ALA A 134 25.50 -3.69 -25.97
C ALA A 134 24.13 -3.19 -26.47
N ASN A 135 24.07 -2.49 -27.61
CA ASN A 135 22.82 -1.95 -28.16
C ASN A 135 22.11 -2.93 -29.09
N ASN A 136 22.86 -3.80 -29.77
CA ASN A 136 22.32 -4.68 -30.81
C ASN A 136 22.76 -6.16 -30.68
N GLY A 137 23.63 -6.49 -29.72
CA GLY A 137 24.13 -7.84 -29.49
C GLY A 137 25.08 -8.38 -30.55
N LYS A 138 25.57 -7.53 -31.46
CA LYS A 138 26.50 -7.95 -32.51
C LYS A 138 27.87 -8.21 -31.91
N SER A 139 28.46 -9.37 -32.24
CA SER A 139 29.85 -9.67 -31.87
C SER A 139 30.80 -8.71 -32.58
N LEU A 140 31.68 -8.09 -31.80
CA LEU A 140 32.69 -7.13 -32.26
C LEU A 140 34.06 -7.80 -32.35
N MET A 141 34.46 -8.52 -31.31
CA MET A 141 35.80 -9.10 -31.20
C MET A 141 35.74 -10.41 -30.40
N THR A 142 36.72 -11.27 -30.69
CA THR A 142 36.94 -12.54 -29.99
C THR A 142 38.44 -12.71 -29.81
N PHE A 143 38.86 -13.02 -28.58
CA PHE A 143 40.25 -13.29 -28.23
C PHE A 143 40.36 -14.63 -27.53
N ASP A 144 41.32 -15.45 -27.93
CA ASP A 144 41.54 -16.76 -27.35
C ASP A 144 42.73 -16.73 -26.38
N HIS A 145 42.59 -17.48 -25.28
CA HIS A 145 43.61 -17.70 -24.27
C HIS A 145 43.96 -19.20 -24.18
N GLU A 146 45.20 -19.50 -23.81
CA GLU A 146 45.62 -20.89 -23.59
C GLU A 146 44.98 -21.52 -22.35
N ASN A 147 44.60 -20.68 -21.37
CA ASN A 147 43.99 -21.10 -20.11
C ASN A 147 42.58 -20.51 -19.94
N PRO A 148 41.73 -21.13 -19.11
CA PRO A 148 40.43 -20.57 -18.79
C PRO A 148 40.53 -19.18 -18.16
N ILE A 149 39.70 -18.27 -18.63
CA ILE A 149 39.64 -16.90 -18.13
C ILE A 149 38.84 -16.89 -16.83
N THR A 150 39.45 -16.32 -15.79
CA THR A 150 38.88 -16.27 -14.43
C THR A 150 38.37 -14.90 -14.04
N ALA A 151 38.87 -13.84 -14.69
CA ALA A 151 38.44 -12.47 -14.45
C ALA A 151 38.58 -11.59 -15.70
N VAL A 152 37.68 -10.61 -15.81
CA VAL A 152 37.66 -9.60 -16.87
C VAL A 152 37.28 -8.25 -16.26
N ASP A 153 37.97 -7.18 -16.65
CA ASP A 153 37.63 -5.82 -16.20
C ASP A 153 37.92 -4.75 -17.27
N TRP A 154 37.06 -3.74 -17.36
CA TRP A 154 37.23 -2.63 -18.30
C TRP A 154 38.03 -1.49 -17.66
N SER A 155 38.89 -0.86 -18.46
CA SER A 155 39.44 0.42 -18.04
C SER A 155 38.33 1.48 -17.95
N PRO A 156 38.39 2.44 -17.01
CA PRO A 156 37.36 3.47 -16.86
C PRO A 156 37.17 4.40 -18.08
N ASN A 157 38.10 4.36 -19.03
CA ASN A 157 38.05 5.13 -20.27
C ASN A 157 37.56 4.31 -21.48
N ASP A 158 37.10 3.08 -21.27
CA ASP A 158 36.57 2.14 -22.29
C ASP A 158 37.53 1.77 -23.44
N GLN A 159 38.83 2.08 -23.32
CA GLN A 159 39.82 1.81 -24.36
C GLN A 159 40.58 0.50 -24.16
N LYS A 160 40.62 -0.01 -22.94
CA LYS A 160 41.38 -1.20 -22.58
C LYS A 160 40.53 -2.19 -21.81
N LEU A 161 40.84 -3.46 -21.99
CA LEU A 161 40.20 -4.56 -21.29
C LEU A 161 41.28 -5.44 -20.69
N LEU A 162 41.19 -5.73 -19.39
CA LEU A 162 42.09 -6.61 -18.68
C LEU A 162 41.43 -7.98 -18.54
N THR A 163 42.21 -9.03 -18.75
CA THR A 163 41.77 -10.42 -18.56
C THR A 163 42.83 -11.21 -17.82
N ALA A 164 42.42 -12.01 -16.84
CA ALA A 164 43.29 -12.97 -16.15
C ALA A 164 42.94 -14.39 -16.58
N ALA A 165 43.94 -15.17 -16.97
CA ALA A 165 43.79 -16.54 -17.44
C ALA A 165 44.96 -17.40 -16.94
N GLY A 166 44.68 -18.44 -16.14
CA GLY A 166 45.72 -19.21 -15.48
C GLY A 166 46.61 -18.32 -14.60
N ASP A 167 47.92 -18.33 -14.88
CA ASP A 167 48.93 -17.53 -14.18
C ASP A 167 49.30 -16.23 -14.93
N GLU A 168 48.54 -15.88 -15.97
CA GLU A 168 48.84 -14.77 -16.87
C GLU A 168 47.76 -13.70 -16.87
N ILE A 169 48.19 -12.46 -17.10
CA ILE A 169 47.31 -11.29 -17.23
C ILE A 169 47.59 -10.63 -18.57
N TYR A 170 46.52 -10.38 -19.31
CA TYR A 170 46.55 -9.75 -20.62
C TYR A 170 45.82 -8.42 -20.57
N VAL A 171 46.30 -7.46 -21.36
CA VAL A 171 45.66 -6.16 -21.57
C VAL A 171 45.42 -5.99 -23.05
N TRP A 172 44.15 -5.84 -23.43
CA TRP A 172 43.70 -5.69 -24.79
C TRP A 172 43.36 -4.23 -25.06
N GLU A 173 43.76 -3.71 -26.23
CA GLU A 173 43.25 -2.43 -26.73
C GLU A 173 42.00 -2.67 -27.57
N VAL A 174 40.89 -2.06 -27.15
CA VAL A 174 39.60 -2.22 -27.80
C VAL A 174 39.32 -0.95 -28.62
N ASN A 175 39.89 -0.91 -29.81
CA ASN A 175 39.70 0.20 -30.75
C ASN A 175 38.57 -0.12 -31.74
N ARG A 176 37.53 0.73 -31.79
CA ARG A 176 36.59 0.75 -32.92
C ARG A 176 37.31 1.43 -34.09
N ARG A 177 37.63 0.68 -35.15
CA ARG A 177 37.99 1.28 -36.45
C ARG A 177 36.74 1.75 -37.18
#